data_AF-R9QYS6-F1
#
_entry.id   AF-R9QYS6-F1
#
_cell.length_a   1.000
_cell.length_b   1.000
_cell.length_c   1.000
_cell.angle_alpha   90.00
_cell.angle_beta   90.00
_cell.angle_gamma   90.00
#
_symmetry.space_group_name_H-M   'P 1'
#
loop_
_entity.id
_entity.type
_entity.pdbx_description
1 polymer ?
#
loop_
_entity_poly.entity_id
_entity_poly.type
_entity_poly.pdbx_seq_one_letter_code
_entity_poly.pdbx_strand_id
1 'polypeptide(L)'
;LDQEFTHYYLNLPPEVRQPRDGVEKFLLRSAFDKMNLIPDSIPWRHKEAFSDGVASIKKSLFQVIQEFVDPEVPNDALNSAEKLYPHCTPKTKESFYYRKVLEKFYHDQAGWLVPYYWMPKWTNVSDPSARFIKHYAAKDD
;
A
#
# COMPACT_ATOMS: atom_id res chain seq x y z
N LEU A 1 11.88 13.32 1.01
CA LEU A 1 10.87 14.17 0.35
C LEU A 1 11.43 15.59 0.38
N ASP A 2 12.24 15.95 -0.61
CA ASP A 2 12.82 17.29 -0.68
C ASP A 2 11.72 18.36 -0.79
N GLN A 3 11.86 19.47 -0.05
CA GLN A 3 10.80 20.47 0.03
C GLN A 3 10.64 21.22 -1.28
N GLU A 4 11.73 21.69 -1.89
CA GLU A 4 11.70 22.48 -3.12
C GLU A 4 11.11 21.68 -4.28
N PHE A 5 11.56 20.43 -4.47
CA PHE A 5 11.02 19.52 -5.46
C PHE A 5 9.54 19.23 -5.23
N THR A 6 9.13 19.00 -3.97
CA THR A 6 7.72 18.71 -3.64
C THR A 6 6.85 19.91 -3.96
N HIS A 7 7.28 21.12 -3.59
CA HIS A 7 6.57 22.36 -3.93
C HIS A 7 6.46 22.56 -5.44
N TYR A 8 7.55 22.37 -6.17
CA TYR A 8 7.55 22.45 -7.63
C TYR A 8 6.56 21.45 -8.24
N TYR A 9 6.68 20.17 -7.87
CA TYR A 9 5.83 19.11 -8.43
C TYR A 9 4.36 19.34 -8.12
N LEU A 10 4.01 19.70 -6.88
CA LEU A 10 2.61 19.93 -6.49
C LEU A 10 1.98 21.15 -7.15
N ASN A 11 2.78 22.14 -7.58
CA ASN A 11 2.33 23.33 -8.32
C ASN A 11 2.07 23.06 -9.82
N LEU A 12 2.45 21.89 -10.35
CA LEU A 12 2.13 21.53 -11.73
C LEU A 12 0.62 21.30 -11.91
N PRO A 13 0.07 21.60 -13.12
CA PRO A 13 -1.31 21.29 -13.45
C PRO A 13 -1.66 19.84 -13.10
N PRO A 14 -2.79 19.56 -12.41
CA PRO A 14 -3.13 18.20 -12.00
C PRO A 14 -3.14 17.19 -13.15
N GLU A 15 -3.56 17.62 -14.35
CA GLU A 15 -3.69 16.81 -15.56
C GLU A 15 -2.34 16.24 -16.03
N VAL A 16 -1.24 16.97 -15.80
CA VAL A 16 0.10 16.48 -16.17
C VAL A 16 0.66 15.49 -15.16
N ARG A 17 0.10 15.44 -13.94
CA ARG A 17 0.52 14.52 -12.87
C ARG A 17 -0.28 13.22 -12.84
N GLN A 18 -1.38 13.14 -13.57
CA GLN A 18 -2.17 11.91 -13.70
C GLN A 18 -1.40 10.83 -14.47
N PRO A 19 -1.71 9.54 -14.23
CA PRO A 19 -1.26 8.46 -15.10
C PRO A 19 -1.65 8.72 -16.56
N ARG A 20 -0.80 8.28 -17.50
CA ARG A 20 -1.08 8.33 -18.94
C ARG A 20 -0.90 6.95 -19.55
N ASP A 21 -1.81 6.56 -20.44
CA ASP A 21 -1.77 5.26 -21.14
C ASP A 21 -1.63 4.05 -20.19
N GLY A 22 -2.22 4.15 -18.99
CA GLY A 22 -2.14 3.12 -17.96
C GLY A 22 -0.82 3.07 -17.18
N VAL A 23 0.12 3.95 -17.46
CA VAL A 23 1.41 4.04 -16.76
C VAL A 23 1.35 5.10 -15.66
N GLU A 24 1.61 4.69 -14.43
CA GLU A 24 1.69 5.60 -13.29
C GLU A 24 3.03 6.34 -13.26
N LYS A 25 3.04 7.55 -12.67
CA LYS A 25 4.23 8.41 -12.62
C LYS A 25 4.80 8.73 -14.02
N PHE A 26 3.97 8.74 -15.05
CA PHE A 26 4.37 8.97 -16.44
C PHE A 26 5.29 10.20 -16.58
N LEU A 27 4.89 11.35 -16.03
CA LEU A 27 5.68 12.59 -16.09
C LEU A 27 7.10 12.42 -15.51
N LEU A 28 7.22 11.70 -14.39
CA LEU A 28 8.52 11.44 -13.77
C LEU A 28 9.37 10.51 -14.64
N ARG A 29 8.76 9.45 -15.19
CA ARG A 29 9.45 8.50 -16.07
C ARG A 29 9.94 9.20 -17.35
N SER A 30 9.10 10.00 -18.00
CA SER A 30 9.45 10.77 -19.20
C SER A 30 10.55 11.80 -18.94
N ALA A 31 10.59 12.43 -17.76
CA ALA A 31 11.61 13.43 -17.44
C ALA A 31 13.03 12.86 -17.40
N PHE A 32 13.18 11.55 -17.16
CA PHE A 32 14.47 10.85 -17.12
C PHE A 32 14.66 9.86 -18.28
N ASP A 33 13.69 9.75 -19.19
CA ASP A 33 13.76 8.86 -20.35
C ASP A 33 14.93 9.26 -21.25
N LYS A 34 15.73 8.28 -21.70
CA LYS A 34 16.89 8.48 -22.59
C LYS A 34 18.00 9.40 -22.04
N MET A 35 18.02 9.67 -20.73
CA MET A 35 19.15 10.37 -20.09
C MET A 35 20.34 9.44 -19.81
N ASN A 36 20.22 8.15 -20.12
CA ASN A 36 21.22 7.11 -19.85
C ASN A 36 21.63 7.05 -18.36
N LEU A 37 20.69 7.36 -17.45
CA LEU A 37 20.89 7.29 -15.99
C LEU A 37 20.62 5.89 -15.43
N ILE A 38 19.69 5.16 -16.06
CA ILE A 38 19.29 3.78 -15.72
C ILE A 38 19.02 3.00 -17.01
N PRO A 39 19.11 1.65 -17.02
CA PRO A 39 18.85 0.85 -18.21
C PRO A 39 17.45 1.08 -18.78
N ASP A 40 17.30 1.11 -20.11
CA ASP A 40 16.04 1.44 -20.81
C ASP A 40 14.85 0.52 -20.45
N SER A 41 15.11 -0.67 -19.91
CA SER A 41 14.10 -1.59 -19.42
C SER A 41 13.45 -1.18 -18.08
N ILE A 42 14.04 -0.22 -17.35
CA ILE A 42 13.61 0.17 -16.01
C ILE A 42 12.62 1.35 -15.98
N PRO A 43 12.82 2.47 -16.72
CA PRO A 43 11.95 3.64 -16.67
C PRO A 43 10.49 3.34 -16.97
N TRP A 44 10.20 2.28 -17.72
CA TRP A 44 8.85 1.90 -18.14
C TRP A 44 8.39 0.57 -17.55
N ARG A 45 9.15 0.01 -16.59
CA ARG A 45 8.78 -1.22 -15.90
C ARG A 45 7.47 -1.03 -15.13
N HIS A 46 6.60 -2.04 -15.24
CA HIS A 46 5.35 -2.11 -14.52
C HIS A 46 5.54 -2.06 -13.01
N LYS A 47 4.58 -1.45 -12.31
CA LYS A 47 4.59 -1.33 -10.86
C LYS A 47 4.27 -2.68 -10.21
N GLU A 48 5.14 -3.11 -9.30
CA GLU A 48 4.89 -4.24 -8.42
C GLU A 48 4.50 -3.75 -7.01
N ALA A 49 3.63 -4.50 -6.32
CA ALA A 49 3.36 -4.26 -4.91
C ALA A 49 4.54 -4.74 -4.07
N PHE A 50 4.88 -3.99 -3.01
CA PHE A 50 6.09 -4.28 -2.23
C PHE A 50 6.06 -5.68 -1.61
N SER A 51 4.91 -6.11 -1.08
CA SER A 51 4.72 -7.46 -0.51
C SER A 51 5.00 -8.59 -1.50
N ASP A 52 4.92 -8.30 -2.79
CA ASP A 52 5.06 -9.30 -3.85
C ASP A 52 6.48 -9.29 -4.40
N GLY A 53 7.09 -8.11 -4.51
CA GLY A 53 8.43 -7.93 -5.07
C GLY A 53 9.62 -8.18 -4.11
N VAL A 54 9.41 -8.34 -2.80
CA VAL A 54 10.52 -8.53 -1.83
C VAL A 54 10.80 -9.97 -1.42
N ALA A 55 9.90 -10.89 -1.72
CA ALA A 55 10.00 -12.27 -1.27
C ALA A 55 10.34 -13.22 -2.43
N SER A 56 10.35 -14.52 -2.13
CA SER A 56 10.62 -15.54 -3.14
C SER A 56 9.54 -15.55 -4.22
N ILE A 57 9.94 -15.83 -5.46
CA ILE A 57 9.03 -16.13 -6.57
C ILE A 57 8.01 -17.21 -6.20
N LYS A 58 8.36 -18.14 -5.30
CA LYS A 58 7.47 -19.22 -4.85
C LYS A 58 6.48 -18.79 -3.77
N LYS A 59 6.80 -17.75 -2.99
CA LYS A 59 6.02 -17.34 -1.84
C LYS A 59 6.24 -15.86 -1.53
N SER A 60 5.20 -15.06 -1.78
CA SER A 60 5.16 -13.62 -1.49
C SER A 60 5.22 -13.35 0.02
N LEU A 61 5.70 -12.16 0.41
CA LEU A 61 5.70 -11.73 1.82
C LEU A 61 4.27 -11.67 2.36
N PHE A 62 3.31 -11.28 1.52
CA PHE A 62 1.90 -11.33 1.86
C PHE A 62 1.46 -12.74 2.29
N GLN A 63 1.79 -13.79 1.53
CA GLN A 63 1.45 -15.17 1.91
C GLN A 63 2.13 -15.58 3.22
N VAL A 64 3.40 -15.20 3.42
CA VAL A 64 4.10 -15.45 4.69
C VAL A 64 3.37 -14.78 5.86
N ILE A 65 2.94 -13.54 5.71
CA ILE A 65 2.21 -12.81 6.75
C ILE A 65 0.85 -13.47 7.00
N GLN A 66 0.09 -13.81 5.96
CA GLN A 66 -1.22 -14.45 6.10
C GLN A 66 -1.12 -15.78 6.87
N GLU A 67 -0.18 -16.65 6.51
CA GLU A 67 0.03 -17.92 7.21
C GLU A 67 0.42 -17.75 8.68
N PHE A 68 1.11 -16.66 9.02
CA PHE A 68 1.48 -16.35 10.39
C PHE A 68 0.30 -15.77 11.20
N VAL A 69 -0.48 -14.85 10.63
CA VAL A 69 -1.58 -14.19 11.35
C VAL A 69 -2.85 -15.06 11.43
N ASP A 70 -3.04 -15.98 10.49
CA ASP A 70 -4.22 -16.84 10.42
C ASP A 70 -4.49 -17.65 11.69
N PRO A 71 -3.50 -18.33 12.30
CA PRO A 71 -3.69 -19.03 13.58
C PRO A 71 -3.71 -18.08 14.80
N GLU A 72 -3.09 -16.91 14.70
CA GLU A 72 -3.00 -15.93 15.80
C GLU A 72 -4.29 -15.14 16.04
N VAL A 73 -5.16 -15.07 15.03
CA VAL A 73 -6.43 -14.33 15.07
C VAL A 73 -7.59 -15.25 14.66
N PRO A 74 -8.30 -15.83 15.65
CA PRO A 74 -9.51 -16.60 15.40
C PRO A 74 -10.59 -15.75 14.72
N ASN A 75 -11.43 -16.39 13.89
CA ASN A 75 -12.52 -15.69 13.19
C ASN A 75 -13.49 -15.00 14.16
N ASP A 76 -13.78 -15.60 15.31
CA ASP A 76 -14.67 -15.00 16.32
C ASP A 76 -14.09 -13.72 16.94
N ALA A 77 -12.76 -13.64 17.07
CA ALA A 77 -12.08 -12.43 17.52
C ALA A 77 -12.22 -11.31 16.49
N LEU A 78 -12.05 -11.62 15.20
CA LEU A 78 -12.25 -10.67 14.13
C LEU A 78 -13.73 -10.22 14.02
N ASN A 79 -14.68 -11.16 14.17
CA ASN A 79 -16.11 -10.85 14.20
C ASN A 79 -16.49 -9.93 15.36
N SER A 80 -15.75 -10.01 16.46
CA SER A 80 -15.94 -9.15 17.64
C SER A 80 -15.04 -7.90 17.64
N ALA A 81 -14.32 -7.62 16.54
CA ALA A 81 -13.32 -6.56 16.47
C ALA A 81 -13.90 -5.17 16.76
N GLU A 82 -15.14 -4.89 16.36
CA GLU A 82 -15.80 -3.60 16.61
C GLU A 82 -16.02 -3.34 18.11
N LYS A 83 -16.25 -4.39 18.89
CA LYS A 83 -16.42 -4.29 20.35
C LYS A 83 -15.09 -4.05 21.06
N LEU A 84 -14.02 -4.69 20.58
CA LEU A 84 -12.69 -4.57 21.16
C LEU A 84 -12.00 -3.26 20.72
N TYR A 85 -12.16 -2.90 19.46
CA TYR A 85 -11.47 -1.81 18.78
C TYR A 85 -12.48 -0.97 17.98
N PRO A 86 -13.32 -0.16 18.64
CA PRO A 86 -14.34 0.65 17.97
C PRO A 86 -13.74 1.75 17.07
N HIS A 87 -12.58 2.31 17.46
CA HIS A 87 -11.83 3.26 16.63
C HIS A 87 -11.00 2.51 15.59
N CYS A 88 -11.08 2.91 14.30
CA CYS A 88 -10.36 2.26 13.19
C CYS A 88 -10.44 0.73 13.26
N THR A 89 -11.67 0.19 13.29
CA THR A 89 -11.91 -1.24 13.48
C THR A 89 -11.22 -2.07 12.39
N PRO A 90 -10.35 -3.03 12.77
CA PRO A 90 -9.72 -3.95 11.84
C PRO A 90 -10.76 -4.74 11.03
N LYS A 91 -10.51 -4.88 9.72
CA LYS A 91 -11.39 -5.63 8.80
C LYS A 91 -10.77 -6.92 8.28
N THR A 92 -9.50 -7.16 8.61
CA THR A 92 -8.75 -8.35 8.22
C THR A 92 -8.02 -8.91 9.44
N LYS A 93 -7.69 -10.21 9.42
CA LYS A 93 -6.87 -10.81 10.49
C LYS A 93 -5.50 -10.14 10.63
N GLU A 94 -4.88 -9.77 9.50
CA GLU A 94 -3.62 -9.04 9.49
C GLU A 94 -3.72 -7.68 10.20
N SER A 95 -4.69 -6.84 9.82
CA SER A 95 -4.91 -5.56 10.51
C SER A 95 -5.29 -5.73 11.98
N PHE A 96 -6.00 -6.80 12.33
CA PHE A 96 -6.34 -7.13 13.72
C PHE A 96 -5.08 -7.50 14.50
N TYR A 97 -4.20 -8.31 13.93
CA TYR A 97 -2.93 -8.68 14.54
C TYR A 97 -2.06 -7.44 14.80
N TYR A 98 -1.93 -6.55 13.81
CA TYR A 98 -1.21 -5.29 13.99
C TYR A 98 -1.84 -4.41 15.07
N ARG A 99 -3.18 -4.34 15.12
CA ARG A 99 -3.88 -3.61 16.19
C ARG A 99 -3.61 -4.22 17.56
N LYS A 100 -3.66 -5.55 17.70
CA LYS A 100 -3.33 -6.28 18.93
C LYS A 100 -1.89 -5.98 19.39
N VAL A 101 -0.94 -5.92 18.46
CA VAL A 101 0.46 -5.54 18.77
C VAL A 101 0.56 -4.08 19.19
N LEU A 102 -0.12 -3.16 18.49
CA LEU A 102 -0.15 -1.74 18.87
C LEU A 102 -0.67 -1.57 20.30
N GLU A 103 -1.82 -2.16 20.63
CA GLU A 103 -2.44 -2.03 21.95
C GLU A 103 -1.61 -2.70 23.07
N LYS A 104 -0.81 -3.72 22.74
CA LYS A 104 0.13 -4.33 23.69
C LYS A 104 1.23 -3.35 24.13
N PHE A 105 1.70 -2.48 23.23
CA PHE A 105 2.81 -1.56 23.51
C PHE A 105 2.34 -0.13 23.82
N TYR A 106 1.18 0.28 23.29
CA TYR A 106 0.63 1.64 23.34
C TYR A 106 -0.85 1.60 23.73
N HIS A 107 -1.12 1.01 24.89
CA HIS A 107 -2.47 0.77 25.40
C HIS A 107 -3.37 2.01 25.32
N ASP A 108 -4.50 1.88 24.64
CA ASP A 108 -5.54 2.90 24.44
C ASP A 108 -5.08 4.18 23.71
N GLN A 109 -3.91 4.16 23.07
CA GLN A 109 -3.38 5.33 22.35
C GLN A 109 -3.69 5.32 20.84
N ALA A 110 -4.36 4.28 20.34
CA ALA A 110 -4.65 4.14 18.91
C ALA A 110 -5.43 5.34 18.33
N GLY A 111 -6.34 5.95 19.10
CA GLY A 111 -7.10 7.13 18.68
C GLY A 111 -6.22 8.35 18.37
N TRP A 112 -5.15 8.52 19.15
CA TRP A 112 -4.18 9.60 18.98
C TRP A 112 -3.14 9.27 17.90
N LEU A 113 -2.58 8.06 17.94
CA LEU A 113 -1.48 7.66 17.06
C LEU A 113 -1.93 7.35 15.63
N VAL A 114 -3.15 6.82 15.46
CA VAL A 114 -3.69 6.38 14.18
C VAL A 114 -5.07 7.00 13.99
N PRO A 115 -5.16 8.25 13.53
CA PRO A 115 -6.44 8.95 13.44
C PRO A 115 -7.38 8.33 12.40
N TYR A 116 -6.84 7.74 11.33
CA TYR A 116 -7.60 7.05 10.28
C TYR A 116 -6.72 6.10 9.48
N TYR A 117 -7.33 5.18 8.72
CA TYR A 117 -6.62 4.39 7.72
C TYR A 117 -6.42 5.20 6.44
N TRP A 118 -5.18 5.34 6.01
CA TRP A 118 -4.89 5.93 4.71
C TRP A 118 -5.32 4.94 3.61
N MET A 119 -6.38 5.31 2.88
CA MET A 119 -6.94 4.52 1.79
C MET A 119 -6.90 5.33 0.49
N PRO A 120 -6.61 4.69 -0.66
CA PRO A 120 -6.65 5.35 -1.95
C PRO A 120 -8.08 5.79 -2.29
N LYS A 121 -8.30 7.09 -2.51
CA LYS A 121 -9.63 7.67 -2.77
C LYS A 121 -10.21 7.42 -4.16
N TRP A 122 -9.42 6.82 -5.05
CA TRP A 122 -9.73 6.61 -6.46
C TRP A 122 -10.03 5.14 -6.79
N THR A 123 -10.14 4.28 -5.77
CA THR A 123 -10.49 2.87 -5.92
C THR A 123 -11.25 2.38 -4.68
N ASN A 124 -12.01 1.30 -4.81
CA ASN A 124 -12.88 0.75 -3.77
C ASN A 124 -12.22 -0.40 -2.99
N VAL A 125 -10.90 -0.39 -2.84
CA VAL A 125 -10.19 -1.42 -2.06
C VAL A 125 -10.37 -1.14 -0.57
N SER A 126 -10.59 -2.20 0.20
CA SER A 126 -10.67 -2.16 1.67
C SER A 126 -9.33 -2.43 2.34
N ASP A 127 -8.30 -2.74 1.56
CA ASP A 127 -6.96 -3.08 2.01
C ASP A 127 -5.92 -2.02 1.59
N PRO A 128 -5.05 -1.54 2.50
CA PRO A 128 -4.12 -0.45 2.23
C PRO A 128 -2.82 -0.88 1.53
N SER A 129 -2.56 -2.18 1.29
CA SER A 129 -1.26 -2.69 0.81
C SER A 129 -0.97 -2.40 -0.66
N ALA A 130 -1.89 -1.77 -1.38
CA ALA A 130 -1.90 -1.57 -2.83
C ALA A 130 -1.93 -2.87 -3.67
N ARG A 131 -1.76 -4.06 -3.08
CA ARG A 131 -1.79 -5.36 -3.77
C ARG A 131 -3.12 -5.60 -4.49
N PHE A 132 -4.23 -5.17 -3.91
CA PHE A 132 -5.57 -5.37 -4.48
C PHE A 132 -6.01 -4.26 -5.44
N ILE A 133 -5.12 -3.31 -5.76
CA ILE A 133 -5.42 -2.25 -6.72
C ILE A 133 -5.21 -2.80 -8.14
N LYS A 134 -6.31 -3.00 -8.86
CA LYS A 134 -6.32 -3.58 -10.21
C LYS A 134 -5.41 -2.86 -11.21
N HIS A 135 -5.23 -1.54 -11.07
CA HIS A 135 -4.35 -0.74 -11.93
C HIS A 135 -2.86 -1.11 -11.79
N TYR A 136 -2.48 -1.83 -10.74
CA TYR A 136 -1.13 -2.32 -10.50
C TYR A 136 -1.03 -3.84 -10.68
N ALA A 137 -2.05 -4.50 -11.23
CA ALA A 137 -1.92 -5.90 -11.60
C ALA A 137 -1.14 -5.99 -12.92
N ALA A 138 -0.10 -6.82 -12.95
CA ALA A 138 0.56 -7.16 -14.20
C ALA A 138 -0.48 -7.79 -15.13
N LYS A 139 -0.45 -7.45 -16.42
CA LYS A 139 -1.19 -8.22 -17.42
C LYS A 139 -0.48 -9.56 -17.55
N ASP A 140 -1.26 -10.64 -17.65
CA ASP A 140 -0.72 -11.92 -18.05
C ASP A 140 -0.19 -11.75 -19.48
N ASP A 141 1.13 -11.87 -19.66
CA ASP A 141 1.78 -11.95 -20.96
C ASP A 141 1.70 -13.39 -21.50
#